data_AF-A0A3B4ZVY6-F1
#
_entry.id   AF-A0A3B4ZVY6-F1
#
_cell.length_a   1.000
_cell.length_b   1.000
_cell.length_c   1.000
_cell.angle_alpha   90.00
_cell.angle_beta   90.00
_cell.angle_gamma   90.00
#
_symmetry.space_group_name_H-M   'P 1'
#
loop_
_entity.id
_entity.type
_entity.pdbx_description
1 polymer ?
#
loop_
_entity_poly.entity_id
_entity_poly.type
_entity_poly.pdbx_seq_one_letter_code
_entity_poly.pdbx_strand_id
1 'polypeptide(L)'
;MSVETKERTIRLLKEGKSSRIVAEDVGCSQSAVSKIWTKHKQHGKVVKGKHTGRPRKTSKRQDRKLKATCLENRKCTAKQMRNKWAETGANVSKRKPSLTPKQKKTRLQWTKEKHIRSMSWAANSPDLNPIENL
;
A
#
# COMPACT_ATOMS: atom_id res chain seq x y z
N MET A 1 13.37 3.71 -13.27
CA MET A 1 13.64 3.58 -14.72
C MET A 1 12.51 4.25 -15.48
N SER A 2 12.86 5.28 -16.27
CA SER A 2 11.92 6.07 -17.08
C SER A 2 11.21 5.21 -18.14
N VAL A 3 10.10 5.69 -18.69
CA VAL A 3 9.43 5.04 -19.83
C VAL A 3 10.35 5.04 -21.03
N GLU A 4 10.96 6.19 -21.34
CA GLU A 4 11.90 6.39 -22.44
C GLU A 4 13.08 5.41 -22.41
N THR A 5 13.70 5.21 -21.23
CA THR A 5 14.79 4.23 -21.07
C THR A 5 14.35 2.80 -21.38
N LYS A 6 13.09 2.43 -21.11
CA LYS A 6 12.58 1.10 -21.45
C LYS A 6 12.29 0.97 -22.94
N GLU A 7 11.82 2.04 -23.59
CA GLU A 7 11.59 2.06 -25.04
C GLU A 7 12.91 1.94 -25.79
N ARG A 8 13.95 2.69 -25.37
CA ARG A 8 15.33 2.53 -25.88
C ARG A 8 15.83 1.10 -25.69
N THR A 9 15.66 0.52 -24.49
CA THR A 9 16.01 -0.88 -24.20
C THR A 9 15.34 -1.85 -25.19
N ILE A 10 14.03 -1.70 -25.42
CA ILE A 10 13.27 -2.58 -26.33
C ILE A 10 13.72 -2.41 -27.78
N ARG A 11 14.03 -1.17 -28.21
CA ARG A 11 14.52 -0.86 -29.56
C ARG A 11 15.84 -1.56 -29.83
N LEU A 12 16.82 -1.40 -28.93
CA LEU A 12 18.14 -2.01 -29.06
C LEU A 12 18.07 -3.56 -29.08
N LEU A 13 17.16 -4.14 -28.30
CA LEU A 13 16.95 -5.59 -28.30
C LEU A 13 16.27 -6.09 -29.58
N LYS A 14 15.39 -5.29 -30.21
CA LYS A 14 14.82 -5.60 -31.53
C LYS A 14 15.87 -5.53 -32.65
N GLU A 15 16.84 -4.64 -32.52
CA GLU A 15 18.02 -4.56 -33.41
C GLU A 15 18.99 -5.74 -33.24
N GLY A 16 18.73 -6.68 -32.33
CA GLY A 16 19.56 -7.88 -32.12
C GLY A 16 20.76 -7.67 -31.19
N LYS A 17 20.87 -6.51 -30.52
CA LYS A 17 21.96 -6.28 -29.56
C LYS A 17 21.82 -7.19 -28.34
N SER A 18 22.96 -7.64 -27.81
CA SER A 18 22.97 -8.50 -26.63
C SER A 18 22.45 -7.75 -25.40
N SER A 19 21.75 -8.45 -24.50
CA SER A 19 21.22 -7.83 -23.27
C SER A 19 22.30 -7.24 -22.36
N ARG A 20 23.56 -7.67 -22.51
CA ARG A 20 24.71 -7.13 -21.77
C ARG A 20 25.09 -5.75 -22.27
N ILE A 21 25.24 -5.58 -23.58
CA ILE A 21 25.55 -4.28 -24.21
C ILE A 21 24.44 -3.27 -23.92
N VAL A 22 23.19 -3.70 -24.01
CA VAL A 22 22.03 -2.83 -23.70
C VAL A 22 21.99 -2.42 -22.23
N ALA A 23 22.41 -3.30 -21.31
CA ALA A 23 22.48 -2.99 -19.89
C ALA A 23 23.55 -1.94 -19.58
N GLU A 24 24.73 -2.05 -20.21
CA GLU A 24 25.82 -1.07 -20.11
C GLU A 24 25.40 0.29 -20.72
N ASP A 25 24.79 0.30 -21.91
CA ASP A 25 24.33 1.52 -22.59
C ASP A 25 23.26 2.29 -21.81
N VAL A 26 22.30 1.57 -21.21
CA VAL A 26 21.19 2.17 -20.45
C VAL A 26 21.58 2.43 -18.98
N GLY A 27 22.74 1.93 -18.52
CA GLY A 27 23.18 2.06 -17.14
C GLY A 27 22.30 1.30 -16.15
N CYS A 28 21.88 0.08 -16.50
CA CYS A 28 21.01 -0.74 -15.67
C CYS A 28 21.51 -2.19 -15.58
N SER A 29 20.94 -3.00 -14.67
CA SER A 29 21.37 -4.40 -14.56
C SER A 29 20.86 -5.23 -15.75
N GLN A 30 21.67 -6.21 -16.21
CA GLN A 30 21.26 -7.18 -17.23
C GLN A 30 19.94 -7.89 -16.87
N SER A 31 19.72 -8.16 -15.58
CA SER A 31 18.47 -8.76 -15.07
C SER A 31 17.26 -7.84 -15.25
N ALA A 32 17.44 -6.52 -15.19
CA ALA A 32 16.37 -5.56 -15.48
C ALA A 32 16.03 -5.55 -16.97
N VAL A 33 17.05 -5.55 -17.84
CA VAL A 33 16.89 -5.65 -19.31
C VAL A 33 16.14 -6.92 -19.70
N SER A 34 16.55 -8.07 -19.15
CA SER A 34 15.88 -9.36 -19.38
C SER A 34 14.40 -9.33 -18.96
N LYS A 35 14.08 -8.80 -17.77
CA LYS A 35 12.69 -8.67 -17.30
C LYS A 35 11.85 -7.75 -18.19
N ILE A 36 12.43 -6.65 -18.68
CA ILE A 36 11.75 -5.73 -19.60
C ILE A 36 11.43 -6.44 -20.91
N TRP A 37 12.40 -7.16 -21.47
CA TRP A 37 12.24 -7.89 -22.73
C TRP A 37 11.18 -8.98 -22.64
N THR A 38 11.25 -9.84 -21.61
CA THR A 38 10.27 -10.91 -21.38
C THR A 38 8.86 -10.33 -21.23
N LYS A 39 8.72 -9.25 -20.47
CA LYS A 39 7.43 -8.58 -20.29
C LYS A 39 6.90 -7.96 -21.58
N HIS A 40 7.77 -7.37 -22.39
CA HIS A 40 7.40 -6.81 -23.68
C HIS A 40 6.98 -7.90 -24.67
N LYS A 41 7.68 -9.04 -24.72
CA LYS A 41 7.27 -10.20 -25.54
C LYS A 41 5.91 -10.76 -25.12
N GLN A 42 5.62 -10.82 -23.82
CA GLN A 42 4.36 -11.38 -23.31
C GLN A 42 3.16 -10.45 -23.50
N HIS A 43 3.32 -9.15 -23.28
CA HIS A 43 2.19 -8.22 -23.18
C HIS A 43 2.21 -7.07 -24.19
N GLY A 44 3.31 -6.88 -24.93
CA GLY A 44 3.49 -5.77 -25.87
C GLY A 44 3.53 -4.38 -25.23
N LYS A 45 3.55 -4.29 -23.89
CA LYS A 45 3.42 -3.02 -23.16
C LYS A 45 4.72 -2.64 -22.46
N VAL A 46 5.17 -1.40 -22.71
CA VAL A 46 6.33 -0.81 -22.04
C VAL A 46 5.95 -0.24 -20.66
N VAL A 47 4.76 0.35 -20.59
CA VAL A 47 4.22 0.96 -19.37
C VAL A 47 3.51 -0.09 -18.53
N LYS A 48 3.69 -0.02 -17.20
CA LYS A 48 2.93 -0.86 -16.28
C LYS A 48 1.48 -0.37 -16.26
N GLY A 49 0.53 -1.28 -16.38
CA GLY A 49 -0.89 -0.95 -16.17
C GLY A 49 -1.14 -0.41 -14.77
N LYS A 50 -2.27 0.28 -14.60
CA LYS A 50 -2.72 0.74 -13.28
C LYS A 50 -2.89 -0.46 -12.37
N HIS A 51 -2.24 -0.45 -11.22
CA HIS A 51 -2.48 -1.45 -10.19
C HIS A 51 -3.82 -1.13 -9.53
N THR A 52 -4.70 -2.12 -9.44
CA THR A 52 -5.85 -2.02 -8.54
C THR A 52 -5.30 -2.04 -7.12
N GLY A 53 -5.80 -1.11 -6.29
CA GLY A 53 -5.45 -1.08 -4.87
C GLY A 53 -5.92 -2.34 -4.15
N ARG A 54 -5.72 -2.37 -2.83
CA ARG A 54 -6.23 -3.48 -2.00
C ARG A 54 -7.75 -3.64 -2.22
N PRO A 55 -8.24 -4.87 -2.49
CA PRO A 55 -9.67 -5.11 -2.61
C PRO A 55 -10.43 -4.61 -1.38
N ARG A 56 -11.59 -4.00 -1.62
CA ARG A 56 -12.45 -3.52 -0.53
C ARG A 56 -13.00 -4.71 0.26
N LYS A 57 -13.09 -4.54 1.58
CA LYS A 57 -13.75 -5.53 2.46
C LYS A 57 -15.27 -5.37 2.48
N THR A 58 -15.76 -4.20 2.11
CA THR A 58 -17.19 -3.88 2.05
C THR A 58 -17.60 -3.46 0.64
N SER A 59 -18.82 -3.83 0.25
CA SER A 59 -19.46 -3.38 -0.98
C SER A 59 -20.13 -2.01 -0.79
N LYS A 60 -20.41 -1.30 -1.90
CA LYS A 60 -21.13 -0.01 -1.85
C LYS A 60 -22.52 -0.10 -1.19
N ARG A 61 -23.18 -1.26 -1.29
CA ARG A 61 -24.48 -1.51 -0.63
C ARG A 61 -24.30 -1.68 0.88
N GLN A 62 -23.26 -2.39 1.28
CA GLN A 62 -22.91 -2.57 2.69
C GLN A 62 -22.55 -1.23 3.36
N ASP A 63 -21.78 -0.37 2.68
CA ASP A 63 -21.45 0.96 3.21
C ASP A 63 -22.70 1.83 3.41
N ARG A 64 -23.67 1.77 2.48
CA ARG A 64 -24.95 2.47 2.62
C ARG A 64 -25.73 1.99 3.84
N LYS A 65 -25.75 0.67 4.09
CA LYS A 65 -26.40 0.11 5.27
C LYS A 65 -25.69 0.52 6.56
N LEU A 66 -24.35 0.50 6.58
CA LEU A 66 -23.56 0.99 7.71
C LEU A 66 -23.86 2.46 8.01
N LYS A 67 -23.88 3.32 6.98
CA LYS A 67 -24.25 4.74 7.14
C LYS A 67 -25.65 4.90 7.72
N ALA A 68 -26.64 4.16 7.22
CA ALA A 68 -27.99 4.20 7.75
C ALA A 68 -28.04 3.81 9.23
N THR A 69 -27.35 2.74 9.63
CA THR A 69 -27.25 2.31 11.03
C THR A 69 -26.61 3.38 11.93
N CYS A 70 -25.57 4.09 11.45
CA CYS A 70 -24.96 5.20 12.18
C CYS A 70 -25.92 6.39 12.33
N LEU A 71 -26.72 6.67 11.31
CA LEU A 71 -27.67 7.79 11.33
C LEU A 71 -28.86 7.52 12.25
N GLU A 72 -29.32 6.27 12.29
CA GLU A 72 -30.37 5.78 13.19
C GLU A 72 -29.95 5.91 14.67
N ASN A 73 -28.72 5.49 15.00
CA ASN A 73 -28.18 5.56 16.36
C ASN A 73 -26.89 6.38 16.40
N ARG A 74 -27.00 7.71 16.42
CA ARG A 74 -25.82 8.62 16.37
C ARG A 74 -24.80 8.38 17.48
N LYS A 75 -25.22 7.86 18.65
CA LYS A 75 -24.35 7.52 19.79
C LYS A 75 -23.78 6.08 19.74
N CYS A 76 -23.97 5.33 18.64
CA CYS A 76 -23.52 3.95 18.57
C CYS A 76 -21.99 3.85 18.56
N THR A 77 -21.45 2.97 19.39
CA THR A 77 -20.02 2.67 19.41
C THR A 77 -19.63 1.72 18.28
N ALA A 78 -18.36 1.74 17.86
CA ALA A 78 -17.86 0.82 16.85
C ALA A 78 -18.02 -0.67 17.23
N LYS A 79 -18.09 -0.99 18.53
CA LYS A 79 -18.36 -2.35 19.04
C LYS A 79 -19.83 -2.73 18.84
N GLN A 80 -20.77 -1.87 19.23
CA GLN A 80 -22.20 -2.08 19.02
C GLN A 80 -22.53 -2.19 17.53
N MET A 81 -21.96 -1.32 16.70
CA MET A 81 -22.15 -1.36 15.25
C MET A 81 -21.62 -2.65 14.65
N ARG A 82 -20.48 -3.16 15.12
CA ARG A 82 -19.91 -4.45 14.68
C ARG A 82 -20.80 -5.62 15.07
N ASN A 83 -21.37 -5.63 16.27
CA ASN A 83 -22.27 -6.70 16.71
C ASN A 83 -23.53 -6.74 15.85
N LYS A 84 -24.20 -5.59 15.67
CA LYS A 84 -25.36 -5.45 14.74
C LYS A 84 -25.00 -5.85 13.30
N TRP A 85 -23.75 -5.61 12.89
CA TRP A 85 -23.26 -6.03 11.58
C TRP A 85 -22.95 -7.53 11.48
N ALA A 86 -22.47 -8.15 12.57
CA ALA A 86 -22.24 -9.59 12.62
C ALA A 86 -23.56 -10.37 12.55
N GLU A 87 -24.65 -9.85 13.13
CA GLU A 87 -26.01 -10.38 13.01
C GLU A 87 -26.46 -10.48 11.54
N THR A 88 -25.99 -9.56 10.67
CA THR A 88 -26.28 -9.61 9.23
C THR A 88 -25.45 -10.62 8.43
N GLY A 89 -24.70 -11.49 9.10
CA GLY A 89 -23.90 -12.57 8.50
C GLY A 89 -22.55 -12.12 7.92
N ALA A 90 -22.10 -10.90 8.20
CA ALA A 90 -20.83 -10.37 7.69
C ALA A 90 -19.65 -10.69 8.64
N ASN A 91 -18.61 -11.35 8.11
CA ASN A 91 -17.42 -11.69 8.88
C ASN A 91 -16.51 -10.46 9.07
N VAL A 92 -16.44 -9.95 10.31
CA VAL A 92 -15.57 -8.84 10.70
C VAL A 92 -14.55 -9.33 11.73
N SER A 93 -13.25 -9.20 11.39
CA SER A 93 -12.17 -9.54 12.34
C SER A 93 -12.33 -8.76 13.65
N LYS A 94 -12.26 -9.49 14.76
CA LYS A 94 -12.34 -8.89 16.10
C LYS A 94 -11.07 -8.13 16.48
N ARG A 95 -9.92 -8.50 15.90
CA ARG A 95 -8.58 -8.01 16.28
C ARG A 95 -7.96 -7.18 15.16
N LYS A 96 -7.27 -6.11 15.54
CA LYS A 96 -6.34 -5.40 14.65
C LYS A 96 -5.17 -6.35 14.36
N PRO A 97 -4.79 -6.58 13.08
CA PRO A 97 -3.61 -7.37 12.77
C PRO A 97 -2.39 -6.74 13.45
N SER A 98 -1.62 -7.55 14.17
CA SER A 98 -0.33 -7.12 14.69
C SER A 98 0.62 -6.86 13.53
N LEU A 99 1.47 -5.85 13.68
CA LEU A 99 2.50 -5.58 12.69
C LEU A 99 3.58 -6.63 12.78
N THR A 100 3.99 -7.17 11.64
CA THR A 100 5.17 -8.04 11.58
C THR A 100 6.42 -7.24 11.94
N PRO A 101 7.50 -7.89 12.44
CA PRO A 101 8.76 -7.21 12.76
C PRO A 101 9.31 -6.38 11.59
N LYS A 102 9.22 -6.91 10.36
CA LYS A 102 9.60 -6.21 9.13
C LYS A 102 8.80 -4.92 8.92
N GLN A 103 7.48 -4.98 9.10
CA GLN A 103 6.61 -3.81 8.96
C GLN A 103 6.91 -2.73 10.01
N LYS A 104 7.21 -3.14 11.25
CA LYS A 104 7.64 -2.21 12.31
C LYS A 104 8.93 -1.49 11.92
N LYS A 105 9.94 -2.24 11.48
CA LYS A 105 11.24 -1.68 11.05
C LYS A 105 11.08 -0.69 9.89
N THR A 106 10.36 -1.05 8.84
CA THR A 106 10.14 -0.16 7.68
C THR A 106 9.44 1.13 8.08
N ARG A 107 8.46 1.07 8.99
CA ARG A 107 7.78 2.28 9.48
C ARG A 107 8.70 3.18 10.31
N LEU A 108 9.51 2.60 11.18
CA LEU A 108 10.50 3.35 11.96
C LEU A 108 11.56 4.01 11.06
N GLN A 109 11.99 3.34 9.98
CA GLN A 109 12.86 3.95 8.98
C GLN A 109 12.19 5.13 8.29
N TRP A 110 10.95 4.95 7.84
CA TRP A 110 10.19 6.01 7.19
C TRP A 110 9.97 7.24 8.11
N THR A 111 9.70 7.04 9.40
CA THR A 111 9.57 8.16 10.35
C THR A 111 10.88 8.92 10.51
N LYS A 112 12.02 8.23 10.49
CA LYS A 112 13.35 8.85 10.52
C LYS A 112 13.62 9.64 9.23
N GLU A 113 13.34 9.05 8.07
CA GLU A 113 13.48 9.70 6.75
C GLU A 113 12.60 10.94 6.60
N LYS A 114 11.41 10.94 7.22
CA LYS A 114 10.49 12.08 7.20
C LYS A 114 10.73 13.09 8.32
N HIS A 115 11.78 12.90 9.11
CA HIS A 115 12.10 13.75 10.27
C HIS A 115 10.89 13.98 11.18
N ILE A 116 10.01 12.98 11.31
CA ILE A 116 8.84 13.07 12.17
C ILE A 116 9.35 13.00 13.61
N ARG A 117 9.08 14.06 14.38
CA ARG A 117 9.46 14.15 15.78
C ARG A 117 8.80 13.01 16.56
N SER A 118 9.61 12.01 16.93
CA SER A 118 9.18 10.96 17.84
C SER A 118 9.21 11.52 19.25
N MET A 119 8.06 11.64 19.90
CA MET A 119 8.01 11.95 21.33
C MET A 119 8.25 10.68 22.14
N SER A 120 9.20 10.74 23.08
CA SER A 120 9.42 9.70 24.08
C SER A 120 8.33 9.81 25.15
N TRP A 121 7.14 9.32 24.83
CA TRP A 121 6.05 9.27 25.81
C TRP A 121 6.26 8.10 26.77
N ALA A 122 6.42 8.38 28.07
CA ALA A 122 6.44 7.34 29.09
C ALA A 122 5.03 6.80 29.28
N ALA A 123 4.85 5.48 29.13
CA ALA A 123 3.54 4.83 29.10
C ALA A 123 2.69 4.97 30.40
N ASN A 124 3.25 5.54 31.48
CA ASN A 124 2.68 5.48 32.83
C ASN A 124 2.43 6.87 33.49
N SER A 125 2.40 7.98 32.75
CA SER A 125 2.10 9.29 33.35
C SER A 125 0.73 9.83 32.91
N PRO A 126 -0.28 9.81 33.79
CA PRO A 126 -1.64 10.29 33.48
C PRO A 126 -1.77 11.83 33.37
N ASP A 127 -0.81 12.60 33.89
CA ASP A 127 -0.97 14.06 34.07
C ASP A 127 -0.53 14.94 32.90
N LEU A 128 -0.12 14.35 31.76
CA LEU A 128 0.41 15.10 30.61
C LEU A 128 -0.54 15.07 29.38
N ASN A 129 -1.83 14.78 29.57
CA ASN A 129 -2.79 14.67 28.46
C ASN A 129 -2.87 15.98 27.63
N PRO A 130 -2.44 16.01 26.35
CA PRO A 130 -2.45 17.25 25.55
C PRO A 130 -3.87 17.69 25.13
N ILE A 131 -4.90 16.88 25.39
CA ILE A 131 -6.31 17.28 25.19
C ILE A 131 -6.81 18.15 26.35
N GLU A 132 -6.19 18.07 27.52
CA GLU A 132 -6.59 18.84 28.70
C GLU A 132 -5.90 20.22 28.79
N ASN A 133 -4.87 20.44 27.97
CA ASN A 133 -4.11 21.71 27.90
C ASN A 133 -4.32 22.45 26.56
N LEU A 134 -5.49 22.26 25.93
CA LEU A 134 -5.95 23.03 24.77
C LEU A 134 -7.06 24.01 25.17
#